data_AF-A0A258V8R7-F1
#
_entry.id   AF-A0A258V8R7-F1
#
_cell.length_a   1.000
_cell.length_b   1.000
_cell.length_c   1.000
_cell.angle_alpha   90.00
_cell.angle_beta   90.00
_cell.angle_gamma   90.00
#
_symmetry.space_group_name_H-M   'P 1'
#
loop_
_entity.id
_entity.type
_entity.pdbx_description
1 polymer ?
#
loop_
_entity_poly.entity_id
_entity_poly.type
_entity_poly.pdbx_seq_one_letter_code
_entity_poly.pdbx_strand_id
1 'polypeptide(L)'
;MILNPVAASAADAPAAANAKAPAGPSAFVRCDGFPNKASSLGTVARLIAITAVVGLLLPQREAADPKKRQTGADGIKACDEALSGPEPAKDGGRRIELIFGRAIHRMEMQDWDGALADIRFVTADQPELTATTAYQQSLGITAVELEAMVMTGKADFAAAHKLGMELARRTPFDLRAQLAAIRYMSVARAYGEAEAAVYDQAARAWPLALISRADARAAAGQFAGTAADYATYTALIATMPKTRYYASQARAAIAYRLAGNPAEGDRLIKLAMEKAEADIALGKNDGVVTSANEANDLYAILVALDSGQTTRARTLFSARSRWPSISAGMVAGVAQKLDAAATPADRTNIPITSAKDILAAEQARTVAQINDPGESNNDRFATYRSAFAPNEFTKFAKSVWKTDKSRYVITPKVEPENGELISTMRDGSGAPATYAMLLHLALVAKSRGHSHFMMMPGQLALNVARFRTGTPGDGKVFADVAYNAADVIAAISPIIPQPVKK
;
A
#
# COMPACT_ATOMS: atom_id res chain seq x y z
N MET A 1 -48.56 -16.59 -71.35
CA MET A 1 -47.45 -17.56 -71.37
C MET A 1 -46.27 -16.89 -70.68
N ILE A 2 -45.96 -17.34 -69.46
CA ILE A 2 -44.95 -16.78 -68.55
C ILE A 2 -43.61 -17.40 -68.95
N LEU A 3 -42.54 -16.61 -69.15
CA LEU A 3 -41.15 -17.09 -69.04
C LEU A 3 -40.17 -15.95 -68.68
N ASN A 4 -39.45 -16.23 -67.60
CA ASN A 4 -38.33 -15.58 -66.90
C ASN A 4 -37.31 -14.72 -67.68
N PRO A 5 -36.66 -13.76 -66.99
CA PRO A 5 -35.31 -13.32 -67.32
C PRO A 5 -34.24 -14.24 -66.67
N VAL A 6 -33.26 -14.64 -67.47
CA VAL A 6 -32.08 -15.42 -67.05
C VAL A 6 -30.98 -14.49 -66.54
N ALA A 7 -30.35 -14.93 -65.45
CA ALA A 7 -29.30 -14.26 -64.70
C ALA A 7 -27.99 -14.08 -65.48
N ALA A 8 -27.33 -12.93 -65.26
CA ALA A 8 -25.93 -12.72 -65.58
C ALA A 8 -25.07 -13.03 -64.34
N SER A 9 -24.07 -13.88 -64.56
CA SER A 9 -23.04 -14.32 -63.62
C SER A 9 -22.25 -13.14 -63.05
N ALA A 10 -22.16 -13.06 -61.71
CA ALA A 10 -21.28 -12.16 -60.99
C ALA A 10 -20.00 -12.90 -60.59
N ALA A 11 -18.87 -12.27 -60.91
CA ALA A 11 -17.52 -12.75 -60.64
C ALA A 11 -17.27 -13.03 -59.15
N ASP A 12 -16.54 -14.12 -58.87
CA ASP A 12 -16.01 -14.47 -57.56
C ASP A 12 -15.07 -13.38 -57.03
N ALA A 13 -15.53 -12.66 -56.01
CA ALA A 13 -14.65 -11.94 -55.09
C ALA A 13 -14.24 -12.92 -53.97
N PRO A 14 -12.96 -12.96 -53.55
CA PRO A 14 -12.52 -13.89 -52.53
C PRO A 14 -13.23 -13.59 -51.22
N ALA A 15 -13.95 -14.59 -50.70
CA ALA A 15 -14.57 -14.54 -49.39
C ALA A 15 -13.49 -14.24 -48.34
N ALA A 16 -13.62 -13.08 -47.68
CA ALA A 16 -12.89 -12.81 -46.45
C ALA A 16 -13.20 -13.95 -45.47
N ALA A 17 -12.19 -14.76 -45.18
CA ALA A 17 -12.30 -15.81 -44.18
C ALA A 17 -12.68 -15.17 -42.85
N ASN A 18 -13.94 -15.34 -42.43
CA ASN A 18 -14.38 -15.09 -41.07
C ASN A 18 -13.63 -16.07 -40.16
N ALA A 19 -12.47 -15.63 -39.65
CA ALA A 19 -11.76 -16.34 -38.61
C ALA A 19 -12.68 -16.47 -37.40
N LYS A 20 -13.17 -17.70 -37.19
CA LYS A 20 -13.95 -18.09 -36.02
C LYS A 20 -13.11 -17.75 -34.78
N ALA A 21 -13.65 -16.92 -33.88
CA ALA A 21 -12.97 -16.61 -32.62
C ALA A 21 -12.59 -17.94 -31.92
N PRO A 22 -11.35 -18.10 -31.43
CA PRO A 22 -10.92 -19.35 -30.82
C PRO A 22 -11.85 -19.74 -29.67
N ALA A 23 -12.13 -21.04 -29.56
CA ALA A 23 -12.94 -21.59 -28.49
C ALA A 23 -12.13 -21.61 -27.18
N GLY A 24 -12.05 -20.46 -26.50
CA GLY A 24 -11.34 -20.33 -25.22
C GLY A 24 -10.78 -18.91 -25.00
N PRO A 25 -10.36 -18.59 -23.77
CA PRO A 25 -9.67 -17.33 -23.49
C PRO A 25 -8.38 -17.20 -24.30
N SER A 26 -8.06 -15.99 -24.75
CA SER A 26 -6.83 -15.71 -25.48
C SER A 26 -5.58 -15.98 -24.63
N ALA A 27 -4.43 -16.13 -25.28
CA ALA A 27 -3.14 -16.23 -24.60
C ALA A 27 -2.90 -15.06 -23.61
N PHE A 28 -3.40 -13.87 -23.92
CA PHE A 28 -3.31 -12.70 -23.06
C PHE A 28 -4.10 -12.87 -21.77
N VAL A 29 -5.38 -13.26 -21.86
CA VAL A 29 -6.24 -13.50 -20.69
C VAL A 29 -5.74 -14.71 -19.89
N ARG A 30 -5.22 -15.74 -20.56
CA ARG A 30 -4.58 -16.88 -19.88
C ARG A 30 -3.26 -16.50 -19.17
N CYS A 31 -2.52 -15.51 -19.66
CA CYS A 31 -1.30 -15.02 -19.03
C CYS A 31 -1.61 -14.15 -17.80
N ASP A 32 -2.32 -13.04 -17.93
CA ASP A 32 -2.47 -12.09 -16.82
C ASP A 32 -3.92 -11.68 -16.51
N GLY A 33 -4.88 -12.23 -17.26
CA GLY A 33 -6.29 -11.90 -17.13
C GLY A 33 -6.74 -10.68 -17.95
N PHE A 34 -5.86 -10.03 -18.72
CA PHE A 34 -6.19 -8.86 -19.53
C PHE A 34 -6.10 -9.17 -21.04
N PRO A 35 -7.04 -8.68 -21.86
CA PRO A 35 -6.99 -8.88 -23.32
C PRO A 35 -5.90 -8.02 -23.98
N ASN A 36 -5.46 -8.39 -25.20
CA ASN A 36 -4.37 -7.73 -25.93
C ASN A 36 -4.50 -6.19 -26.04
N LYS A 37 -5.71 -5.69 -26.34
CA LYS A 37 -5.98 -4.24 -26.49
C LYS A 37 -6.45 -3.55 -25.21
N ALA A 38 -6.41 -4.24 -24.07
CA ALA A 38 -6.44 -3.57 -22.78
C ALA A 38 -5.00 -3.31 -22.37
N SER A 39 -4.39 -2.25 -22.92
CA SER A 39 -3.42 -1.57 -22.08
C SER A 39 -4.19 -1.10 -20.85
N SER A 40 -3.62 -1.36 -19.70
CA SER A 40 -4.08 -0.99 -18.35
C SER A 40 -4.43 0.51 -18.18
N LEU A 41 -4.26 1.32 -19.23
CA LEU A 41 -4.69 2.71 -19.45
C LEU A 41 -6.18 3.02 -19.27
N GLY A 42 -6.99 2.12 -18.68
CA GLY A 42 -8.38 2.45 -18.35
C GLY A 42 -9.23 1.36 -17.71
N THR A 43 -8.67 0.33 -17.05
CA THR A 43 -9.49 -0.83 -16.64
C THR A 43 -10.14 -0.71 -15.26
N VAL A 44 -9.77 0.27 -14.42
CA VAL A 44 -10.54 0.53 -13.17
C VAL A 44 -11.77 1.43 -13.40
N ALA A 45 -11.85 2.14 -14.54
CA ALA A 45 -12.98 3.04 -14.86
C ALA A 45 -14.04 2.43 -15.80
N ARG A 46 -13.83 1.21 -16.32
CA ARG A 46 -14.74 0.60 -17.32
C ARG A 46 -15.78 -0.36 -16.78
N LEU A 47 -15.89 -0.53 -15.46
CA LEU A 47 -16.90 -1.42 -14.88
C LEU A 47 -18.32 -0.83 -14.80
N ILE A 48 -18.56 0.44 -15.20
CA ILE A 48 -19.89 1.08 -15.06
C ILE A 48 -20.45 1.73 -16.35
N ALA A 49 -19.70 1.87 -17.44
CA ALA A 49 -20.17 2.65 -18.62
C ALA A 49 -20.17 1.88 -19.96
N ILE A 50 -20.78 0.69 -20.00
CA ILE A 50 -21.17 0.05 -21.27
C ILE A 50 -22.66 -0.30 -21.20
N THR A 51 -23.51 0.72 -21.32
CA THR A 51 -24.92 0.53 -21.71
C THR A 51 -25.23 1.48 -22.85
N ALA A 52 -25.61 0.88 -23.99
CA ALA A 52 -26.20 1.47 -25.20
C ALA A 52 -25.35 2.59 -25.87
N VAL A 53 -24.69 2.39 -27.01
CA VAL A 53 -25.32 2.39 -28.35
C VAL A 53 -24.37 1.86 -29.46
N VAL A 54 -23.11 1.51 -29.18
CA VAL A 54 -22.12 1.06 -30.22
C VAL A 54 -22.02 -0.47 -30.28
N GLY A 55 -23.15 -1.16 -30.39
CA GLY A 55 -23.24 -2.62 -30.24
C GLY A 55 -23.41 -3.46 -31.51
N LEU A 56 -23.50 -2.84 -32.70
CA LEU A 56 -24.01 -3.57 -33.89
C LEU A 56 -23.04 -3.80 -35.05
N LEU A 57 -21.79 -3.31 -35.02
CA LEU A 57 -20.87 -3.47 -36.16
C LEU A 57 -19.39 -3.75 -35.81
N LEU A 58 -19.06 -4.05 -34.55
CA LEU A 58 -17.70 -4.43 -34.16
C LEU A 58 -17.72 -5.78 -33.42
N PRO A 59 -16.81 -6.71 -33.73
CA PRO A 59 -16.71 -7.97 -33.00
C PRO A 59 -16.52 -7.68 -31.50
N GLN A 60 -17.21 -8.47 -30.66
CA GLN A 60 -17.09 -8.32 -29.20
C GLN A 60 -15.62 -8.43 -28.81
N ARG A 61 -15.09 -7.35 -28.22
CA ARG A 61 -13.75 -7.36 -27.65
C ARG A 61 -13.76 -8.29 -26.44
N GLU A 62 -12.82 -9.21 -26.38
CA GLU A 62 -12.61 -10.05 -25.20
C GLU A 62 -12.51 -9.18 -23.94
N ALA A 63 -13.22 -9.56 -22.88
CA ALA A 63 -13.23 -8.85 -21.60
C ALA A 63 -12.08 -9.33 -20.70
N ALA A 64 -11.63 -8.45 -19.80
CA ALA A 64 -10.70 -8.85 -18.75
C ALA A 64 -11.36 -9.85 -17.80
N ASP A 65 -10.65 -10.93 -17.48
CA ASP A 65 -11.12 -12.02 -16.63
C ASP A 65 -9.96 -12.65 -15.85
N PRO A 66 -9.59 -12.10 -14.67
CA PRO A 66 -8.50 -12.61 -13.85
C PRO A 66 -8.68 -14.07 -13.41
N LYS A 67 -9.91 -14.61 -13.42
CA LYS A 67 -10.19 -15.99 -13.04
C LYS A 67 -9.78 -17.00 -14.11
N LYS A 68 -9.54 -16.55 -15.34
CA LYS A 68 -9.09 -17.38 -16.47
C LYS A 68 -7.57 -17.41 -16.64
N ARG A 69 -6.84 -16.70 -15.78
CA ARG A 69 -5.38 -16.76 -15.71
C ARG A 69 -4.94 -18.18 -15.35
N GLN A 70 -4.00 -18.72 -16.10
CA GLN A 70 -3.31 -19.97 -15.80
C GLN A 70 -2.19 -19.72 -14.79
N THR A 71 -1.71 -20.76 -14.11
CA THR A 71 -0.65 -20.64 -13.10
C THR A 71 0.56 -21.51 -13.48
N GLY A 72 1.70 -21.22 -12.86
CA GLY A 72 2.94 -21.96 -13.02
C GLY A 72 3.36 -22.10 -14.48
N ALA A 73 3.71 -23.32 -14.89
CA ALA A 73 4.19 -23.62 -16.24
C ALA A 73 3.16 -23.27 -17.34
N ASP A 74 1.87 -23.46 -17.10
CA ASP A 74 0.83 -23.13 -18.07
C ASP A 74 0.69 -21.61 -18.23
N GLY A 75 0.80 -20.85 -17.14
CA GLY A 75 0.87 -19.39 -17.16
C GLY A 75 2.08 -18.87 -17.95
N ILE A 76 3.27 -19.44 -17.72
CA ILE A 76 4.49 -19.12 -18.49
C ILE A 76 4.26 -19.35 -19.99
N LYS A 77 3.70 -20.51 -20.37
CA LYS A 77 3.41 -20.85 -21.77
C LYS A 77 2.39 -19.89 -22.39
N ALA A 78 1.36 -19.49 -21.65
CA ALA A 78 0.39 -18.51 -22.13
C ALA A 78 1.03 -17.14 -22.38
N CYS A 79 1.93 -16.69 -21.51
CA CYS A 79 2.67 -15.45 -21.70
C CYS A 79 3.63 -15.53 -22.90
N ASP A 80 4.33 -16.66 -23.09
CA ASP A 80 5.20 -16.87 -24.26
C ASP A 80 4.40 -16.83 -25.57
N GLU A 81 3.22 -17.44 -25.60
CA GLU A 81 2.29 -17.40 -26.74
C GLU A 81 1.79 -15.96 -27.00
N ALA A 82 1.48 -15.18 -25.95
CA ALA A 82 1.08 -13.78 -26.09
C ALA A 82 2.24 -12.86 -26.55
N LEU A 83 3.48 -13.20 -26.23
CA LEU A 83 4.68 -12.42 -26.58
C LEU A 83 5.22 -12.72 -27.98
N SER A 84 5.05 -13.96 -28.46
CA SER A 84 5.77 -14.45 -29.65
C SER A 84 4.94 -15.34 -30.58
N GLY A 85 3.69 -15.65 -30.21
CA GLY A 85 2.78 -16.47 -31.01
C GLY A 85 2.22 -15.77 -32.25
N PRO A 86 1.16 -16.34 -32.87
CA PRO A 86 0.60 -15.83 -34.13
C PRO A 86 0.03 -14.41 -34.05
N GLU A 87 -0.46 -14.01 -32.87
CA GLU A 87 -0.97 -12.66 -32.61
C GLU A 87 -0.22 -12.01 -31.44
N PRO A 88 1.06 -11.61 -31.62
CA PRO A 88 1.88 -11.14 -30.52
C PRO A 88 1.50 -9.74 -30.07
N ALA A 89 1.82 -9.40 -28.82
CA ALA A 89 1.73 -8.03 -28.30
C ALA A 89 2.57 -7.07 -29.15
N LYS A 90 1.93 -6.06 -29.74
CA LYS A 90 2.60 -5.05 -30.59
C LYS A 90 2.91 -3.74 -29.84
N ASP A 91 2.17 -3.47 -28.76
CA ASP A 91 2.40 -2.30 -27.90
C ASP A 91 3.50 -2.62 -26.89
N GLY A 92 4.52 -1.77 -26.81
CA GLY A 92 5.68 -2.00 -25.92
C GLY A 92 5.30 -2.04 -24.44
N GLY A 93 4.33 -1.24 -24.00
CA GLY A 93 3.84 -1.26 -22.63
C GLY A 93 3.13 -2.59 -22.31
N ARG A 94 2.25 -3.04 -23.21
CA ARG A 94 1.59 -4.35 -23.07
C ARG A 94 2.58 -5.50 -23.07
N ARG A 95 3.62 -5.41 -23.91
CA ARG A 95 4.70 -6.41 -23.96
C ARG A 95 5.45 -6.50 -22.63
N ILE A 96 5.77 -5.37 -22.00
CA ILE A 96 6.39 -5.34 -20.67
C ILE A 96 5.47 -5.96 -19.61
N GLU A 97 4.18 -5.65 -19.61
CA GLU A 97 3.20 -6.24 -18.67
C GLU A 97 3.17 -7.78 -18.78
N LEU A 98 3.22 -8.32 -20.01
CA LEU A 98 3.26 -9.76 -20.23
C LEU A 98 4.58 -10.40 -19.80
N ILE A 99 5.71 -9.71 -19.97
CA ILE A 99 7.02 -10.17 -19.45
C ILE A 99 6.99 -10.22 -17.92
N PHE A 100 6.41 -9.20 -17.27
CA PHE A 100 6.20 -9.26 -15.82
C PHE A 100 5.22 -10.37 -15.42
N GLY A 101 4.24 -10.71 -16.27
CA GLY A 101 3.30 -11.81 -16.02
C GLY A 101 4.01 -13.14 -15.99
N ARG A 102 4.89 -13.35 -16.98
CA ARG A 102 5.78 -14.50 -17.02
C ARG A 102 6.69 -14.55 -15.79
N ALA A 103 7.25 -13.42 -15.36
CA ALA A 103 8.06 -13.35 -14.14
C ALA A 103 7.25 -13.78 -12.90
N ILE A 104 6.01 -13.31 -12.74
CA ILE A 104 5.15 -13.73 -11.62
C ILE A 104 4.88 -15.24 -11.67
N HIS A 105 4.60 -15.82 -12.84
CA HIS A 105 4.43 -17.27 -12.96
C HIS A 105 5.70 -18.07 -12.66
N ARG A 106 6.88 -17.52 -12.96
CA ARG A 106 8.15 -18.10 -12.51
C ARG A 106 8.28 -18.05 -10.98
N MET A 107 7.87 -16.96 -10.34
CA MET A 107 7.81 -16.88 -8.87
C MET A 107 6.81 -17.87 -8.26
N GLU A 108 5.71 -18.22 -8.95
CA GLU A 108 4.78 -19.28 -8.51
C GLU A 108 5.47 -20.65 -8.48
N MET A 109 6.41 -20.88 -9.39
CA MET A 109 7.25 -22.08 -9.47
C MET A 109 8.53 -21.98 -8.63
N GLN A 110 8.71 -20.91 -7.86
CA GLN A 110 9.95 -20.60 -7.13
C GLN A 110 11.21 -20.50 -8.03
N ASP A 111 11.03 -20.28 -9.33
CA ASP A 111 12.09 -19.96 -10.29
C ASP A 111 12.46 -18.47 -10.16
N TRP A 112 13.10 -18.13 -9.05
CA TRP A 112 13.47 -16.76 -8.71
C TRP A 112 14.47 -16.14 -9.68
N ASP A 113 15.42 -16.94 -10.18
CA ASP A 113 16.44 -16.47 -11.13
C ASP A 113 15.83 -16.19 -12.51
N GLY A 114 14.96 -17.07 -13.00
CA GLY A 114 14.22 -16.82 -14.23
C GLY A 114 13.28 -15.62 -14.11
N ALA A 115 12.60 -15.46 -12.96
CA ALA A 115 11.76 -14.28 -12.72
C ALA A 115 12.59 -12.99 -12.76
N LEU A 116 13.77 -12.98 -12.14
CA LEU A 116 14.68 -11.83 -12.17
C LEU A 116 15.18 -11.52 -13.58
N ALA A 117 15.50 -12.56 -14.35
CA ALA A 117 15.94 -12.41 -15.73
C ALA A 117 14.85 -11.75 -16.59
N ASP A 118 13.59 -12.20 -16.44
CA ASP A 118 12.44 -11.61 -17.13
C ASP A 118 12.24 -10.14 -16.75
N ILE A 119 12.28 -9.80 -15.45
CA ILE A 119 12.10 -8.42 -14.99
C ILE A 119 13.17 -7.49 -15.57
N ARG A 120 14.43 -7.93 -15.63
CA ARG A 120 15.55 -7.12 -16.15
C ARG A 120 15.59 -7.08 -17.68
N PHE A 121 15.05 -8.09 -18.34
CA PHE A 121 15.02 -8.17 -19.80
C PHE A 121 14.23 -7.02 -20.43
N VAL A 122 13.24 -6.45 -19.74
CA VAL A 122 12.38 -5.37 -20.28
C VAL A 122 13.16 -4.15 -20.76
N THR A 123 14.30 -3.83 -20.16
CA THR A 123 15.17 -2.72 -20.60
C THR A 123 15.85 -3.04 -21.94
N ALA A 124 16.25 -4.29 -22.16
CA ALA A 124 16.83 -4.73 -23.42
C ALA A 124 15.77 -4.91 -24.52
N ASP A 125 14.57 -5.37 -24.15
CA ASP A 125 13.45 -5.58 -25.08
C ASP A 125 12.80 -4.25 -25.52
N GLN A 126 12.68 -3.27 -24.61
CA GLN A 126 12.02 -1.98 -24.84
C GLN A 126 12.90 -0.78 -24.39
N PRO A 127 14.10 -0.56 -24.97
CA PRO A 127 15.05 0.44 -24.49
C PRO A 127 14.50 1.88 -24.57
N GLU A 128 13.80 2.23 -25.66
CA GLU A 128 13.23 3.58 -25.82
C GLU A 128 12.12 3.87 -24.81
N LEU A 129 11.21 2.91 -24.60
CA LEU A 129 10.10 3.06 -23.66
C LEU A 129 10.59 3.12 -22.21
N THR A 130 11.54 2.26 -21.84
CA THR A 130 12.08 2.21 -20.48
C THR A 130 12.91 3.44 -20.10
N ALA A 131 13.40 4.19 -21.09
CA ALA A 131 14.06 5.49 -20.88
C ALA A 131 13.07 6.63 -20.57
N THR A 132 11.75 6.46 -20.76
CA THR A 132 10.77 7.53 -20.57
C THR A 132 10.42 7.77 -19.09
N THR A 133 10.12 9.03 -18.75
CA THR A 133 9.57 9.39 -17.43
C THR A 133 8.25 8.67 -17.14
N ALA A 134 7.40 8.48 -18.16
CA ALA A 134 6.13 7.80 -18.03
C ALA A 134 6.32 6.34 -17.55
N TYR A 135 7.28 5.62 -18.13
CA TYR A 135 7.67 4.29 -17.66
C TYR A 135 8.22 4.33 -16.23
N GLN A 136 9.17 5.22 -15.96
CA GLN A 136 9.81 5.33 -14.64
C GLN A 136 8.81 5.61 -13.50
N GLN A 137 7.71 6.30 -13.80
CA GLN A 137 6.63 6.60 -12.85
C GLN A 137 5.50 5.55 -12.81
N SER A 138 5.57 4.51 -13.65
CA SER A 138 4.55 3.45 -13.72
C SER A 138 5.19 2.05 -13.69
N LEU A 139 5.35 1.41 -14.84
CA LEU A 139 5.88 0.05 -14.98
C LEU A 139 7.31 -0.10 -14.44
N GLY A 140 8.11 0.96 -14.44
CA GLY A 140 9.44 0.98 -13.83
C GLY A 140 9.41 0.84 -12.31
N ILE A 141 8.31 1.21 -11.65
CA ILE A 141 8.11 0.98 -10.21
C ILE A 141 7.66 -0.46 -9.98
N THR A 142 6.79 -0.99 -10.84
CA THR A 142 6.43 -2.42 -10.84
C THR A 142 7.67 -3.30 -10.97
N ALA A 143 8.63 -2.94 -11.84
CA ALA A 143 9.89 -3.67 -11.98
C ALA A 143 10.65 -3.75 -10.64
N VAL A 144 10.87 -2.61 -9.98
CA VAL A 144 11.58 -2.57 -8.68
C VAL A 144 10.83 -3.36 -7.61
N GLU A 145 9.50 -3.28 -7.58
CA GLU A 145 8.67 -4.00 -6.62
C GLU A 145 8.75 -5.53 -6.84
N LEU A 146 8.69 -5.98 -8.09
CA LEU A 146 8.86 -7.38 -8.44
C LEU A 146 10.29 -7.89 -8.14
N GLU A 147 11.33 -7.09 -8.40
CA GLU A 147 12.69 -7.45 -7.98
C GLU A 147 12.78 -7.60 -6.45
N ALA A 148 12.11 -6.74 -5.68
CA ALA A 148 12.10 -6.83 -4.21
C ALA A 148 11.39 -8.11 -3.72
N MET A 149 10.29 -8.51 -4.37
CA MET A 149 9.64 -9.81 -4.10
C MET A 149 10.58 -10.97 -4.39
N VAL A 150 11.27 -10.96 -5.54
CA VAL A 150 12.25 -12.00 -5.91
C VAL A 150 13.37 -12.09 -4.87
N MET A 151 13.95 -10.96 -4.45
CA MET A 151 14.99 -10.94 -3.43
C MET A 151 14.49 -11.51 -2.09
N THR A 152 13.24 -11.23 -1.73
CA THR A 152 12.60 -11.82 -0.54
C THR A 152 12.43 -13.33 -0.68
N GLY A 153 12.00 -13.83 -1.85
CA GLY A 153 11.91 -15.26 -2.17
C GLY A 153 13.25 -16.00 -2.11
N LYS A 154 14.34 -15.31 -2.48
CA LYS A 154 15.72 -15.80 -2.39
C LYS A 154 16.35 -15.69 -1.00
N ALA A 155 15.60 -15.19 -0.01
CA ALA A 155 16.09 -14.85 1.32
C ALA A 155 17.24 -13.82 1.35
N ASP A 156 17.42 -13.03 0.28
CA ASP A 156 18.34 -11.89 0.23
C ASP A 156 17.63 -10.63 0.74
N PHE A 157 17.42 -10.59 2.06
CA PHE A 157 16.67 -9.51 2.71
C PHE A 157 17.38 -8.16 2.66
N ALA A 158 18.70 -8.14 2.53
CA ALA A 158 19.46 -6.91 2.35
C ALA A 158 19.19 -6.30 0.98
N ALA A 159 19.16 -7.10 -0.09
CA ALA A 159 18.79 -6.64 -1.42
C ALA A 159 17.32 -6.21 -1.49
N ALA A 160 16.40 -6.97 -0.88
CA ALA A 160 14.98 -6.58 -0.79
C ALA A 160 14.80 -5.24 -0.07
N HIS A 161 15.48 -5.04 1.05
CA HIS A 161 15.47 -3.77 1.79
C HIS A 161 15.97 -2.61 0.93
N LYS A 162 17.10 -2.77 0.23
CA LYS A 162 17.66 -1.74 -0.66
C LYS A 162 16.68 -1.36 -1.77
N LEU A 163 15.99 -2.34 -2.36
CA LEU A 163 14.96 -2.10 -3.37
C LEU A 163 13.72 -1.40 -2.79
N GLY A 164 13.33 -1.74 -1.55
CA GLY A 164 12.30 -1.00 -0.81
C GLY A 164 12.66 0.48 -0.61
N MET A 165 13.89 0.77 -0.19
CA MET A 165 14.40 2.13 -0.08
C MET A 165 14.39 2.87 -1.42
N GLU A 166 14.76 2.19 -2.51
CA GLU A 166 14.71 2.75 -3.86
C GLU A 166 13.27 3.06 -4.32
N LEU A 167 12.29 2.18 -4.03
CA LEU A 167 10.87 2.44 -4.30
C LEU A 167 10.42 3.75 -3.64
N ALA A 168 10.72 3.91 -2.35
CA ALA A 168 10.34 5.10 -1.60
C ALA A 168 10.98 6.37 -2.16
N ARG A 169 12.28 6.30 -2.48
CA ARG A 169 13.06 7.43 -3.02
C ARG A 169 12.58 7.88 -4.40
N ARG A 170 12.26 6.93 -5.29
CA ARG A 170 11.78 7.25 -6.64
C ARG A 170 10.40 7.88 -6.65
N THR A 171 9.58 7.57 -5.65
CA THR A 171 8.18 7.96 -5.63
C THR A 171 7.69 8.43 -4.26
N PRO A 172 8.22 9.55 -3.75
CA PRO A 172 7.90 10.05 -2.41
C PRO A 172 6.40 10.27 -2.21
N PHE A 173 5.66 10.62 -3.26
CA PHE A 173 4.23 10.96 -3.18
C PHE A 173 3.28 9.82 -3.60
N ASP A 174 3.81 8.67 -4.00
CA ASP A 174 2.99 7.52 -4.40
C ASP A 174 2.69 6.64 -3.19
N LEU A 175 1.47 6.72 -2.65
CA LEU A 175 1.07 5.98 -1.45
C LEU A 175 1.35 4.48 -1.60
N ARG A 176 1.01 3.90 -2.76
CA ARG A 176 1.19 2.47 -2.99
C ARG A 176 2.67 2.08 -2.92
N ALA A 177 3.56 2.88 -3.50
CA ALA A 177 4.99 2.64 -3.45
C ALA A 177 5.55 2.80 -2.04
N GLN A 178 5.09 3.80 -1.28
CA GLN A 178 5.51 3.99 0.11
C GLN A 178 5.11 2.81 1.00
N LEU A 179 3.88 2.28 0.83
CA LEU A 179 3.44 1.10 1.58
C LEU A 179 4.18 -0.18 1.16
N ALA A 180 4.43 -0.34 -0.14
CA ALA A 180 5.26 -1.43 -0.64
C ALA A 180 6.70 -1.35 -0.11
N ALA A 181 7.31 -0.16 -0.10
CA ALA A 181 8.65 0.08 0.43
C ALA A 181 8.76 -0.36 1.89
N ILE A 182 7.83 0.07 2.75
CA ILE A 182 7.79 -0.32 4.16
C ILE A 182 7.72 -1.84 4.33
N ARG A 183 6.96 -2.54 3.47
CA ARG A 183 6.82 -4.00 3.52
C ARG A 183 8.17 -4.72 3.28
N TYR A 184 8.98 -4.26 2.34
CA TYR A 184 10.29 -4.88 2.09
C TYR A 184 11.36 -4.43 3.09
N MET A 185 11.30 -3.18 3.53
CA MET A 185 12.22 -2.66 4.55
C MET A 185 12.06 -3.39 5.88
N SER A 186 10.82 -3.72 6.28
CA SER A 186 10.53 -4.38 7.56
C SER A 186 11.11 -5.79 7.66
N VAL A 187 11.34 -6.47 6.53
CA VAL A 187 11.97 -7.80 6.52
C VAL A 187 13.39 -7.74 7.08
N ALA A 188 14.18 -6.72 6.74
CA ALA A 188 15.53 -6.57 7.27
C ALA A 188 15.57 -6.03 8.70
N ARG A 189 14.45 -5.49 9.21
CA ARG A 189 14.32 -4.90 10.56
C ARG A 189 15.35 -3.81 10.87
N ALA A 190 15.87 -3.14 9.84
CA ALA A 190 16.74 -1.98 10.00
C ALA A 190 15.91 -0.71 10.28
N TYR A 191 16.41 0.12 11.20
CA TYR A 191 15.80 1.42 11.49
C TYR A 191 16.86 2.44 11.91
N GLY A 192 17.35 3.21 10.94
CA GLY A 192 18.22 4.37 11.11
C GLY A 192 17.59 5.63 10.50
N GLU A 193 18.41 6.66 10.27
CA GLU A 193 17.95 7.94 9.71
C GLU A 193 17.33 7.80 8.32
N ALA A 194 17.91 6.94 7.48
CA ALA A 194 17.42 6.72 6.13
C ALA A 194 16.02 6.07 6.13
N GLU A 195 15.83 5.02 6.94
CA GLU A 195 14.54 4.35 7.09
C GLU A 195 13.52 5.28 7.74
N ALA A 196 13.92 6.05 8.76
CA ALA A 196 13.06 7.05 9.38
C ALA A 196 12.50 8.04 8.34
N ALA A 197 13.32 8.52 7.40
CA ALA A 197 12.86 9.41 6.35
C ALA A 197 11.78 8.78 5.44
N VAL A 198 11.87 7.48 5.15
CA VAL A 198 10.85 6.75 4.39
C VAL A 198 9.55 6.61 5.20
N TYR A 199 9.65 6.22 6.47
CA TYR A 199 8.47 6.12 7.34
C TYR A 199 7.80 7.48 7.56
N ASP A 200 8.57 8.56 7.67
CA ASP A 200 8.05 9.92 7.77
C ASP A 200 7.26 10.31 6.52
N GLN A 201 7.81 10.01 5.34
CA GLN A 201 7.13 10.26 4.08
C GLN A 201 5.84 9.45 3.95
N ALA A 202 5.88 8.16 4.30
CA ALA A 202 4.70 7.31 4.33
C ALA A 202 3.64 7.81 5.32
N ALA A 203 4.04 8.28 6.51
CA ALA A 203 3.13 8.82 7.51
C ALA A 203 2.49 10.15 7.08
N ARG A 204 3.18 10.99 6.31
CA ARG A 204 2.55 12.17 5.67
C ARG A 204 1.55 11.77 4.59
N ALA A 205 1.89 10.76 3.77
CA ALA A 205 1.01 10.25 2.72
C ALA A 205 -0.20 9.47 3.28
N TRP A 206 -0.03 8.82 4.43
CA TRP A 206 -1.03 7.98 5.06
C TRP A 206 -0.73 7.88 6.55
N PRO A 207 -1.32 8.76 7.39
CA PRO A 207 -1.02 8.81 8.82
C PRO A 207 -1.19 7.50 9.59
N LEU A 208 -1.96 6.52 9.09
CA LEU A 208 -1.98 5.16 9.64
C LEU A 208 -0.59 4.49 9.64
N ALA A 209 0.33 4.88 8.75
CA ALA A 209 1.71 4.40 8.72
C ALA A 209 2.52 4.79 9.98
N LEU A 210 2.02 5.69 10.84
CA LEU A 210 2.58 5.89 12.17
C LEU A 210 2.65 4.58 12.97
N ILE A 211 1.69 3.67 12.79
CA ILE A 211 1.72 2.35 13.45
C ILE A 211 2.91 1.53 12.93
N SER A 212 3.10 1.48 11.62
CA SER A 212 4.24 0.77 11.02
C SER A 212 5.59 1.38 11.43
N ARG A 213 5.66 2.72 11.57
CA ARG A 213 6.84 3.42 12.11
C ARG A 213 7.09 3.05 13.57
N ALA A 214 6.03 3.02 14.39
CA ALA A 214 6.10 2.64 15.79
C ALA A 214 6.61 1.20 15.97
N ASP A 215 6.14 0.28 15.12
CA ASP A 215 6.53 -1.13 15.12
C ASP A 215 7.99 -1.32 14.73
N ALA A 216 8.46 -0.60 13.70
CA ALA A 216 9.87 -0.62 13.29
C ALA A 216 10.80 -0.04 14.37
N ARG A 217 10.41 1.08 14.99
CA ARG A 217 11.11 1.65 16.15
C ARG A 217 11.16 0.68 17.32
N ALA A 218 10.05 0.00 17.61
CA ALA A 218 9.98 -0.96 18.71
C ALA A 218 10.90 -2.16 18.45
N ALA A 219 10.93 -2.67 17.21
CA ALA A 219 11.84 -3.75 16.81
C ALA A 219 13.33 -3.34 16.93
N ALA A 220 13.63 -2.05 16.77
CA ALA A 220 14.95 -1.47 17.00
C ALA A 220 15.21 -1.04 18.46
N GLY A 221 14.27 -1.30 19.39
CA GLY A 221 14.39 -0.92 20.80
C GLY A 221 14.18 0.57 21.11
N GLN A 222 13.71 1.37 20.15
CA GLN A 222 13.48 2.81 20.28
C GLN A 222 12.10 3.12 20.90
N PHE A 223 11.85 2.65 22.13
CA PHE A 223 10.51 2.70 22.74
C PHE A 223 9.95 4.10 23.00
N ALA A 224 10.80 5.10 23.24
CA ALA A 224 10.35 6.49 23.38
C ALA A 224 9.74 7.03 22.08
N GLY A 225 10.36 6.72 20.93
CA GLY A 225 9.83 7.04 19.61
C GLY A 225 8.56 6.25 19.27
N THR A 226 8.50 4.98 19.65
CA THR A 226 7.27 4.16 19.56
C THR A 226 6.11 4.79 20.34
N ALA A 227 6.36 5.27 21.57
CA ALA A 227 5.36 5.92 22.39
C ALA A 227 4.85 7.23 21.76
N ALA A 228 5.77 8.05 21.21
CA ALA A 228 5.43 9.29 20.51
C ALA A 228 4.57 9.04 19.25
N ASP A 229 4.85 7.96 18.50
CA ASP A 229 4.05 7.58 17.33
C ASP A 229 2.63 7.16 17.70
N TYR A 230 2.47 6.31 18.72
CA TYR A 230 1.13 5.94 19.19
C TYR A 230 0.39 7.14 19.80
N ALA A 231 1.09 8.05 20.47
CA ALA A 231 0.49 9.27 21.03
C ALA A 231 -0.03 10.20 19.92
N THR A 232 0.78 10.45 18.89
CA THR A 232 0.39 11.24 17.70
C THR A 232 -0.76 10.58 16.96
N TYR A 233 -0.68 9.26 16.74
CA TYR A 233 -1.75 8.49 16.11
C TYR A 233 -3.07 8.60 16.90
N THR A 234 -3.01 8.40 18.22
CA THR A 234 -4.16 8.49 19.12
C THR A 234 -4.78 9.88 19.12
N ALA A 235 -3.96 10.93 19.18
CA ALA A 235 -4.43 12.31 19.12
C ALA A 235 -5.13 12.59 17.78
N LEU A 236 -4.58 12.13 16.67
CA LEU A 236 -5.18 12.29 15.34
C LEU A 236 -6.55 11.61 15.25
N ILE A 237 -6.63 10.32 15.61
CA ILE A 237 -7.90 9.57 15.49
C ILE A 237 -8.94 10.02 16.52
N ALA A 238 -8.53 10.60 17.64
CA ALA A 238 -9.46 11.22 18.60
C ALA A 238 -10.18 12.43 18.02
N THR A 239 -9.64 13.05 16.96
CA THR A 239 -10.34 14.10 16.20
C THR A 239 -11.38 13.57 15.20
N MET A 240 -11.54 12.25 15.10
CA MET A 240 -12.52 11.60 14.23
C MET A 240 -13.73 11.15 15.06
N PRO A 241 -14.97 11.43 14.60
CA PRO A 241 -16.18 11.13 15.33
C PRO A 241 -16.34 9.61 15.48
N LYS A 242 -16.85 9.18 16.64
CA LYS A 242 -17.19 7.76 16.93
C LYS A 242 -16.02 6.77 16.77
N THR A 243 -14.78 7.25 16.70
CA THR A 243 -13.60 6.40 16.56
C THR A 243 -13.10 5.98 17.94
N ARG A 244 -12.93 4.66 18.13
CA ARG A 244 -12.41 4.10 19.38
C ARG A 244 -10.89 3.93 19.27
N TYR A 245 -10.17 4.55 20.19
CA TYR A 245 -8.71 4.67 20.12
C TYR A 245 -7.98 4.15 21.36
N TYR A 246 -8.71 3.65 22.36
CA TYR A 246 -8.14 3.20 23.63
C TYR A 246 -7.20 2.00 23.49
N ALA A 247 -7.34 1.16 22.45
CA ALA A 247 -6.37 0.10 22.16
C ALA A 247 -4.98 0.69 21.80
N SER A 248 -4.92 1.72 20.95
CA SER A 248 -3.67 2.42 20.65
C SER A 248 -3.11 3.17 21.86
N GLN A 249 -4.00 3.72 22.70
CA GLN A 249 -3.63 4.36 23.94
C GLN A 249 -2.98 3.37 24.93
N ALA A 250 -3.49 2.13 25.02
CA ALA A 250 -2.88 1.07 25.82
C ALA A 250 -1.52 0.61 25.27
N ARG A 251 -1.35 0.56 23.94
CA ARG A 251 -0.04 0.31 23.30
C ARG A 251 0.97 1.43 23.60
N ALA A 252 0.53 2.69 23.56
CA ALA A 252 1.36 3.82 23.98
C ALA A 252 1.82 3.64 25.44
N ALA A 253 0.95 3.17 26.33
CA ALA A 253 1.29 2.93 27.73
C ALA A 253 2.43 1.91 27.89
N ILE A 254 2.37 0.78 27.16
CA ILE A 254 3.45 -0.22 27.12
C ILE A 254 4.76 0.44 26.66
N ALA A 255 4.72 1.19 25.56
CA ALA A 255 5.90 1.83 25.00
C ALA A 255 6.52 2.87 25.97
N TYR A 256 5.71 3.69 26.63
CA TYR A 256 6.19 4.64 27.65
C TYR A 256 6.86 3.92 28.82
N ARG A 257 6.28 2.83 29.31
CA ARG A 257 6.87 2.06 30.41
C ARG A 257 8.17 1.38 30.00
N LEU A 258 8.23 0.79 28.80
CA LEU A 258 9.46 0.24 28.22
C LEU A 258 10.55 1.31 28.06
N ALA A 259 10.16 2.55 27.73
CA ALA A 259 11.03 3.72 27.63
C ALA A 259 11.45 4.32 28.98
N GLY A 260 11.04 3.73 30.11
CA GLY A 260 11.39 4.22 31.46
C GLY A 260 10.50 5.35 31.98
N ASN A 261 9.32 5.56 31.40
CA ASN A 261 8.30 6.50 31.89
C ASN A 261 7.05 5.76 32.41
N PRO A 262 7.13 5.11 33.58
CA PRO A 262 6.01 4.34 34.14
C PRO A 262 4.82 5.22 34.52
N ALA A 263 5.06 6.48 34.95
CA ALA A 263 3.99 7.39 35.36
C ALA A 263 3.03 7.72 34.20
N GLU A 264 3.57 8.01 33.02
CA GLU A 264 2.74 8.24 31.84
C GLU A 264 2.10 6.94 31.33
N GLY A 265 2.81 5.81 31.44
CA GLY A 265 2.24 4.49 31.20
C GLY A 265 0.99 4.23 32.05
N ASP A 266 1.08 4.48 33.36
CA ASP A 266 0.01 4.19 34.33
C ASP A 266 -1.21 5.07 34.06
N ARG A 267 -0.97 6.34 33.74
CA ARG A 267 -2.02 7.28 33.33
C ARG A 267 -2.76 6.80 32.08
N LEU A 268 -2.01 6.40 31.05
CA LEU A 268 -2.58 6.03 29.75
C LEU A 268 -3.32 4.68 29.79
N ILE A 269 -2.79 3.68 30.50
CA ILE A 269 -3.45 2.39 30.59
C ILE A 269 -4.76 2.50 31.40
N LYS A 270 -4.76 3.29 32.49
CA LYS A 270 -5.97 3.56 33.27
C LYS A 270 -7.06 4.19 32.41
N LEU A 271 -6.72 5.27 31.68
CA LEU A 271 -7.65 5.94 30.78
C LEU A 271 -8.12 5.03 29.63
N ALA A 272 -7.30 4.06 29.19
CA ALA A 272 -7.67 3.13 28.14
C ALA A 272 -8.69 2.12 28.68
N MET A 273 -8.45 1.61 29.89
CA MET A 273 -9.34 0.64 30.52
C MET A 273 -10.66 1.24 30.97
N GLU A 274 -10.69 2.47 31.47
CA GLU A 274 -11.95 3.18 31.77
C GLU A 274 -12.86 3.26 30.53
N LYS A 275 -12.29 3.49 29.34
CA LYS A 275 -13.05 3.54 28.08
C LYS A 275 -13.48 2.15 27.60
N ALA A 276 -12.62 1.14 27.76
CA ALA A 276 -12.95 -0.23 27.41
C ALA A 276 -14.10 -0.76 28.27
N GLU A 277 -14.06 -0.54 29.59
CA GLU A 277 -15.13 -0.92 30.53
C GLU A 277 -16.44 -0.19 30.23
N ALA A 278 -16.38 1.10 29.87
CA ALA A 278 -17.55 1.84 29.45
C ALA A 278 -18.20 1.23 28.19
N ASP A 279 -17.41 0.78 27.21
CA ASP A 279 -17.93 0.09 26.02
C ASP A 279 -18.48 -1.31 26.35
N ILE A 280 -17.83 -2.05 27.26
CA ILE A 280 -18.32 -3.36 27.76
C ILE A 280 -19.68 -3.21 28.44
N ALA A 281 -19.85 -2.19 29.29
CA ALA A 281 -21.11 -1.89 29.95
C ALA A 281 -22.24 -1.55 28.96
N LEU A 282 -21.89 -1.09 27.75
CA LEU A 282 -22.81 -0.85 26.63
C LEU A 282 -23.00 -2.08 25.73
N GLY A 283 -22.48 -3.25 26.10
CA GLY A 283 -22.58 -4.50 25.34
C GLY A 283 -21.63 -4.59 24.14
N LYS A 284 -20.64 -3.70 24.03
CA LYS A 284 -19.65 -3.71 22.93
C LYS A 284 -18.40 -4.48 23.35
N ASN A 285 -18.38 -5.78 23.10
CA ASN A 285 -17.21 -6.62 23.37
C ASN A 285 -16.62 -7.16 22.06
N ASP A 286 -15.96 -6.28 21.31
CA ASP A 286 -15.38 -6.60 20.00
C ASP A 286 -13.85 -6.48 19.99
N GLY A 287 -13.24 -6.58 18.81
CA GLY A 287 -11.79 -6.61 18.65
C GLY A 287 -11.04 -5.42 19.24
N VAL A 288 -11.67 -4.24 19.38
CA VAL A 288 -11.01 -3.07 19.99
C VAL A 288 -10.86 -3.25 21.49
N VAL A 289 -11.90 -3.76 22.17
CA VAL A 289 -11.86 -4.13 23.59
C VAL A 289 -10.87 -5.26 23.81
N THR A 290 -10.92 -6.32 23.01
CA THR A 290 -9.98 -7.44 23.10
C THR A 290 -8.52 -6.98 22.95
N SER A 291 -8.23 -6.08 22.01
CA SER A 291 -6.89 -5.53 21.81
C SER A 291 -6.42 -4.68 23.00
N ALA A 292 -7.32 -3.91 23.61
CA ALA A 292 -6.99 -3.11 24.79
C ALA A 292 -6.71 -4.00 26.01
N ASN A 293 -7.49 -5.05 26.21
CA ASN A 293 -7.28 -6.03 27.28
C ASN A 293 -5.95 -6.78 27.10
N GLU A 294 -5.63 -7.22 25.88
CA GLU A 294 -4.33 -7.84 25.60
C GLU A 294 -3.16 -6.88 25.87
N ALA A 295 -3.29 -5.59 25.51
CA ALA A 295 -2.29 -4.60 25.85
C ALA A 295 -2.17 -4.41 27.38
N ASN A 296 -3.28 -4.43 28.12
CA ASN A 296 -3.28 -4.36 29.57
C ASN A 296 -2.62 -5.58 30.21
N ASP A 297 -2.82 -6.79 29.68
CA ASP A 297 -2.13 -8.00 30.15
C ASP A 297 -0.61 -7.85 30.05
N LEU A 298 -0.11 -7.35 28.91
CA LEU A 298 1.33 -7.13 28.72
C LEU A 298 1.85 -5.99 29.60
N TYR A 299 1.05 -4.94 29.80
CA TYR A 299 1.38 -3.85 30.70
C TYR A 299 1.50 -4.33 32.16
N ALA A 300 0.57 -5.18 32.61
CA ALA A 300 0.60 -5.75 33.96
C ALA A 300 1.85 -6.60 34.22
N ILE A 301 2.39 -7.27 33.20
CA ILE A 301 3.67 -7.99 33.28
C ILE A 301 4.82 -7.02 33.59
N LEU A 302 4.86 -5.87 32.92
CA LEU A 302 5.86 -4.82 33.19
C LEU A 302 5.70 -4.23 34.60
N VAL A 303 4.46 -4.03 35.06
CA VAL A 303 4.19 -3.57 36.43
C VAL A 303 4.70 -4.57 37.47
N ALA A 304 4.43 -5.86 37.26
CA ALA A 304 4.92 -6.92 38.14
C ALA A 304 6.46 -6.96 38.16
N LEU A 305 7.09 -6.83 36.99
CA LEU A 305 8.54 -6.80 36.86
C LEU A 305 9.17 -5.60 37.59
N ASP A 306 8.66 -4.38 37.38
CA ASP A 306 9.15 -3.17 38.05
C ASP A 306 8.96 -3.21 39.57
N SER A 307 7.98 -4.00 40.04
CA SER A 307 7.71 -4.24 41.47
C SER A 307 8.57 -5.38 42.06
N GLY A 308 9.57 -5.88 41.34
CA GLY A 308 10.45 -6.96 41.78
C GLY A 308 9.82 -8.36 41.76
N GLN A 309 8.62 -8.53 41.20
CA GLN A 309 7.90 -9.81 41.14
C GLN A 309 8.29 -10.60 39.87
N THR A 310 9.59 -10.80 39.64
CA THR A 310 10.13 -11.41 38.40
C THR A 310 9.51 -12.76 38.07
N THR A 311 9.44 -13.69 39.04
CA THR A 311 8.85 -15.02 38.83
C THR A 311 7.39 -14.92 38.39
N ARG A 312 6.59 -14.05 39.02
CA ARG A 312 5.19 -13.80 38.62
C ARG A 312 5.11 -13.22 37.21
N ALA A 313 5.92 -12.22 36.90
CA ALA A 313 5.94 -11.57 35.59
C ALA A 313 6.28 -12.58 34.48
N ARG A 314 7.26 -13.45 34.71
CA ARG A 314 7.62 -14.54 33.79
C ARG A 314 6.49 -15.56 33.63
N THR A 315 5.86 -16.00 34.72
CA THR A 315 4.70 -16.91 34.65
C THR A 315 3.57 -16.32 33.81
N LEU A 316 3.23 -15.05 34.03
CA LEU A 316 2.20 -14.35 33.25
C LEU A 316 2.57 -14.25 31.77
N PHE A 317 3.84 -13.97 31.46
CA PHE A 317 4.31 -13.91 30.08
C PHE A 317 4.29 -15.29 29.40
N SER A 318 4.76 -16.35 30.08
CA SER A 318 4.78 -17.72 29.55
C SER A 318 3.38 -18.33 29.40
N ALA A 319 2.40 -17.85 30.16
CA ALA A 319 1.02 -18.34 30.07
C ALA A 319 0.36 -18.02 28.72
N ARG A 320 0.90 -17.07 27.96
CA ARG A 320 0.38 -16.67 26.66
C ARG A 320 1.32 -17.09 25.54
N SER A 321 0.81 -17.87 24.59
CA SER A 321 1.60 -18.33 23.45
C SER A 321 1.84 -17.26 22.39
N ARG A 322 0.93 -16.27 22.25
CA ARG A 322 0.99 -15.23 21.21
C ARG A 322 0.35 -13.91 21.66
N TRP A 323 0.81 -12.82 21.05
CA TRP A 323 0.35 -11.45 21.32
C TRP A 323 -0.14 -10.75 20.03
N PRO A 324 -1.20 -11.24 19.35
CA PRO A 324 -1.58 -10.79 18.00
C PRO A 324 -1.87 -9.29 17.84
N SER A 325 -2.35 -8.58 18.87
CA SER A 325 -2.64 -7.15 18.77
C SER A 325 -1.47 -6.26 19.20
N ILE A 326 -0.35 -6.82 19.63
CA ILE A 326 0.85 -6.08 20.07
C ILE A 326 1.98 -6.32 19.08
N SER A 327 2.72 -5.27 18.74
CA SER A 327 3.86 -5.42 17.83
C SER A 327 4.95 -6.30 18.42
N ALA A 328 5.56 -7.14 17.58
CA ALA A 328 6.61 -8.06 17.99
C ALA A 328 7.78 -7.34 18.66
N GLY A 329 8.09 -6.11 18.25
CA GLY A 329 9.10 -5.25 18.88
C GLY A 329 8.82 -4.95 20.35
N MET A 330 7.58 -4.58 20.70
CA MET A 330 7.23 -4.34 22.11
C MET A 330 7.26 -5.63 22.93
N VAL A 331 6.76 -6.74 22.38
CA VAL A 331 6.77 -8.06 23.06
C VAL A 331 8.22 -8.52 23.29
N ALA A 332 9.09 -8.35 22.29
CA ALA A 332 10.52 -8.64 22.40
C ALA A 332 11.20 -7.76 23.46
N GLY A 333 10.82 -6.47 23.56
CA GLY A 333 11.29 -5.57 24.61
C GLY A 333 10.91 -6.04 26.02
N VAL A 334 9.68 -6.55 26.20
CA VAL A 334 9.25 -7.15 27.47
C VAL A 334 10.04 -8.42 27.77
N ALA A 335 10.17 -9.33 26.80
CA ALA A 335 10.95 -10.56 26.95
C ALA A 335 12.41 -10.27 27.35
N GLN A 336 13.04 -9.28 26.73
CA GLN A 336 14.40 -8.86 27.06
C GLN A 336 14.53 -8.39 28.50
N LYS A 337 13.60 -7.55 28.99
CA LYS A 337 13.61 -7.10 30.40
C LYS A 337 13.38 -8.28 31.37
N LEU A 338 12.48 -9.20 31.05
CA LEU A 338 12.23 -10.40 31.85
C LEU A 338 13.45 -11.32 31.94
N ASP A 339 14.18 -11.50 30.84
CA ASP A 339 15.39 -12.33 30.82
C ASP A 339 16.56 -11.68 31.56
N ALA A 340 16.68 -10.35 31.46
CA ALA A 340 17.69 -9.59 32.20
C ALA A 340 17.48 -9.66 33.73
N ALA A 341 16.23 -9.68 34.18
CA ALA A 341 15.88 -9.74 35.60
C ALA A 341 15.81 -11.17 36.18
N ALA A 342 15.81 -12.20 35.34
CA ALA A 342 15.61 -13.59 35.75
C ALA A 342 16.81 -14.19 36.49
N THR A 343 16.56 -14.90 37.60
CA THR A 343 17.56 -15.77 38.22
C THR A 343 17.82 -17.02 37.37
N PRO A 344 18.92 -17.77 37.60
CA PRO A 344 19.12 -19.06 36.94
C PRO A 344 17.96 -20.04 37.14
N ALA A 345 17.33 -20.04 38.33
CA ALA A 345 16.18 -20.89 38.62
C ALA A 345 14.93 -20.47 37.81
N ASP A 346 14.68 -19.16 37.67
CA ASP A 346 13.57 -18.66 36.85
C ASP A 346 13.72 -19.05 35.37
N ARG A 347 14.95 -19.01 34.84
CA ARG A 347 15.22 -19.37 33.44
C ARG A 347 14.96 -20.86 33.16
N THR A 348 15.30 -21.72 34.12
CA THR A 348 15.10 -23.17 34.00
C THR A 348 13.64 -23.57 34.22
N ASN A 349 12.99 -23.03 35.24
CA ASN A 349 11.66 -23.47 35.65
C ASN A 349 10.52 -22.79 34.87
N ILE A 350 10.76 -21.59 34.34
CA ILE A 350 9.76 -20.79 33.61
C ILE A 350 10.42 -20.26 32.33
N PRO A 351 10.68 -21.13 31.34
CA PRO A 351 11.23 -20.69 30.06
C PRO A 351 10.23 -19.76 29.37
N ILE A 352 10.73 -18.70 28.75
CA ILE A 352 9.95 -17.79 27.92
C ILE A 352 10.57 -17.75 26.53
N THR A 353 9.76 -17.41 25.51
CA THR A 353 10.29 -17.16 24.17
C THR A 353 11.22 -15.95 24.21
N SER A 354 12.44 -16.10 23.68
CA SER A 354 13.43 -15.04 23.69
C SER A 354 13.02 -13.88 22.77
N ALA A 355 13.53 -12.67 23.05
CA ALA A 355 13.36 -11.50 22.18
C ALA A 355 13.81 -11.78 20.74
N LYS A 356 14.91 -12.53 20.56
CA LYS A 356 15.43 -12.92 19.25
C LYS A 356 14.43 -13.80 18.50
N ASP A 357 13.86 -14.80 19.16
CA ASP A 357 12.93 -15.74 18.54
C ASP A 357 11.59 -15.09 18.19
N ILE A 358 11.10 -14.18 19.05
CA ILE A 358 9.90 -13.37 18.76
C ILE A 358 10.09 -12.58 17.45
N LEU A 359 11.21 -11.88 17.31
CA LEU A 359 11.46 -11.08 16.12
C LEU A 359 11.80 -11.93 14.88
N ALA A 360 12.42 -13.10 15.05
CA ALA A 360 12.65 -14.04 13.96
C ALA A 360 11.34 -14.65 13.45
N ALA A 361 10.41 -14.99 14.35
CA ALA A 361 9.07 -15.44 13.99
C ALA A 361 8.29 -14.34 13.25
N GLU A 362 8.46 -13.07 13.64
CA GLU A 362 7.88 -11.93 12.92
C GLU A 362 8.42 -11.81 11.50
N GLN A 363 9.76 -11.84 11.36
CA GLN A 363 10.41 -11.80 10.05
C GLN A 363 9.92 -12.93 9.15
N ALA A 364 9.85 -14.16 9.67
CA ALA A 364 9.34 -15.31 8.94
C ALA A 364 7.86 -15.13 8.51
N ARG A 365 7.03 -14.54 9.37
CA ARG A 365 5.63 -14.20 9.06
C ARG A 365 5.55 -13.15 7.95
N THR A 366 6.34 -12.08 8.02
CA THR A 366 6.36 -11.03 6.98
C THR A 366 6.84 -11.60 5.64
N VAL A 367 7.88 -12.42 5.64
CA VAL A 367 8.39 -13.11 4.43
C VAL A 367 7.31 -14.04 3.86
N ALA A 368 6.65 -14.82 4.70
CA ALA A 368 5.55 -15.68 4.27
C ALA A 368 4.42 -14.85 3.65
N GLN A 369 4.04 -13.72 4.24
CA GLN A 369 3.02 -12.81 3.68
C GLN A 369 3.45 -12.18 2.36
N ILE A 370 4.73 -11.82 2.18
CA ILE A 370 5.26 -11.30 0.90
C ILE A 370 5.17 -12.35 -0.20
N ASN A 371 5.56 -13.57 0.14
CA ASN A 371 5.64 -14.67 -0.80
C ASN A 371 4.33 -15.45 -0.93
N ASP A 372 3.29 -15.13 -0.16
CA ASP A 372 1.99 -15.79 -0.26
C ASP A 372 1.35 -15.46 -1.63
N PRO A 373 1.11 -16.46 -2.49
CA PRO A 373 0.38 -16.26 -3.74
C PRO A 373 -1.11 -15.95 -3.51
N GLY A 374 -1.68 -16.22 -2.32
CA GLY A 374 -3.12 -16.22 -2.10
C GLY A 374 -3.86 -17.24 -2.96
N GLU A 375 -5.19 -17.28 -2.92
CA GLU A 375 -6.00 -18.28 -3.64
C GLU A 375 -5.94 -18.16 -5.18
N SER A 376 -5.38 -17.08 -5.73
CA SER A 376 -5.37 -16.83 -7.18
C SER A 376 -4.18 -16.02 -7.71
N ASN A 377 -3.13 -15.71 -6.94
CA ASN A 377 -2.08 -14.75 -7.32
C ASN A 377 -2.55 -13.32 -7.57
N ASN A 378 -3.79 -12.99 -7.20
CA ASN A 378 -4.34 -11.64 -7.38
C ASN A 378 -3.49 -10.57 -6.72
N ASP A 379 -2.86 -10.85 -5.58
CA ASP A 379 -2.06 -9.86 -4.86
C ASP A 379 -0.75 -9.52 -5.59
N ARG A 380 -0.10 -10.51 -6.22
CA ARG A 380 1.11 -10.27 -7.03
C ARG A 380 0.77 -9.53 -8.32
N PHE A 381 -0.28 -9.94 -9.02
CA PHE A 381 -0.75 -9.26 -10.24
C PHE A 381 -1.34 -7.87 -9.94
N ALA A 382 -1.87 -7.65 -8.73
CA ALA A 382 -2.30 -6.32 -8.33
C ALA A 382 -1.15 -5.33 -8.38
N THR A 383 0.12 -5.75 -8.20
CA THR A 383 1.35 -4.93 -8.29
C THR A 383 1.50 -4.18 -9.61
N TYR A 384 0.79 -4.61 -10.64
CA TYR A 384 0.75 -3.89 -11.90
C TYR A 384 0.25 -2.47 -11.73
N ARG A 385 1.17 -1.56 -12.06
CA ARG A 385 0.86 -0.17 -12.35
C ARG A 385 0.62 -0.08 -13.83
N SER A 386 -0.47 0.56 -14.19
CA SER A 386 -0.77 0.76 -15.60
C SER A 386 0.32 1.59 -16.27
N ALA A 387 0.73 1.23 -17.49
CA ALA A 387 1.57 2.09 -18.30
C ALA A 387 0.93 3.48 -18.42
N PHE A 388 1.66 4.54 -18.10
CA PHE A 388 1.13 5.90 -18.28
C PHE A 388 1.24 6.32 -19.75
N ALA A 389 0.15 6.90 -20.28
CA ALA A 389 0.28 7.70 -21.48
C ALA A 389 1.11 8.96 -21.19
N PRO A 390 1.84 9.50 -22.18
CA PRO A 390 2.68 10.69 -21.99
C PRO A 390 1.96 11.91 -21.42
N ASN A 391 0.64 12.02 -21.59
CA ASN A 391 -0.18 13.16 -21.18
C ASN A 391 -1.04 12.92 -19.93
N GLU A 392 -0.86 11.82 -19.19
CA GLU A 392 -1.72 11.48 -18.03
C GLU A 392 -1.76 12.58 -16.97
N PHE A 393 -0.60 13.16 -16.62
CA PHE A 393 -0.51 14.25 -15.63
C PHE A 393 -1.13 15.56 -16.13
N THR A 394 -1.08 15.82 -17.45
CA THR A 394 -1.60 17.06 -18.04
C THR A 394 -3.11 17.20 -17.90
N LYS A 395 -3.85 16.07 -17.82
CA LYS A 395 -5.30 16.06 -17.63
C LYS A 395 -5.76 16.82 -16.38
N PHE A 396 -4.91 16.89 -15.35
CA PHE A 396 -5.21 17.52 -14.08
C PHE A 396 -4.89 19.02 -14.03
N ALA A 397 -4.01 19.52 -14.92
CA ALA A 397 -3.41 20.85 -14.82
C ALA A 397 -4.45 21.98 -14.70
N LYS A 398 -5.50 21.98 -15.51
CA LYS A 398 -6.53 23.04 -15.46
C LYS A 398 -7.23 23.14 -14.08
N SER A 399 -7.40 22.03 -13.39
CA SER A 399 -8.23 21.96 -12.18
C SER A 399 -7.42 22.04 -10.91
N VAL A 400 -6.22 21.46 -10.90
CA VAL A 400 -5.28 21.55 -9.77
C VAL A 400 -4.95 23.00 -9.45
N TRP A 401 -4.75 23.83 -10.46
CA TRP A 401 -4.37 25.24 -10.29
C TRP A 401 -5.54 26.19 -9.96
N LYS A 402 -6.77 25.67 -9.85
CA LYS A 402 -7.97 26.47 -9.59
C LYS A 402 -8.48 26.26 -8.16
N THR A 403 -7.98 27.05 -7.21
CA THR A 403 -8.29 26.92 -5.77
C THR A 403 -9.52 27.72 -5.32
N ASP A 404 -9.85 28.82 -5.99
CA ASP A 404 -10.95 29.75 -5.66
C ASP A 404 -12.35 29.12 -5.83
N LYS A 405 -12.51 28.32 -6.89
CA LYS A 405 -13.73 27.55 -7.20
C LYS A 405 -13.30 26.12 -7.50
N SER A 406 -12.61 25.52 -6.53
CA SER A 406 -12.15 24.15 -6.64
C SER A 406 -13.33 23.22 -6.87
N ARG A 407 -13.20 22.36 -7.89
CA ARG A 407 -14.14 21.25 -8.12
C ARG A 407 -13.71 19.97 -7.42
N TYR A 408 -12.54 19.97 -6.77
CA TYR A 408 -12.00 18.81 -6.07
C TYR A 408 -12.34 18.85 -4.59
N VAL A 409 -12.40 20.04 -3.97
CA VAL A 409 -12.72 20.19 -2.55
C VAL A 409 -14.23 20.15 -2.34
N ILE A 410 -14.65 19.30 -1.41
CA ILE A 410 -16.02 19.14 -0.96
C ILE A 410 -16.03 19.41 0.54
N THR A 411 -16.65 20.51 0.94
CA THR A 411 -16.86 20.82 2.35
C THR A 411 -18.07 20.03 2.88
N PRO A 412 -17.89 19.14 3.88
CA PRO A 412 -19.00 18.40 4.47
C PRO A 412 -20.03 19.35 5.08
N LYS A 413 -21.32 19.04 4.89
CA LYS A 413 -22.43 19.78 5.52
C LYS A 413 -22.59 19.47 7.01
N VAL A 414 -22.03 18.35 7.45
CA VAL A 414 -22.11 17.83 8.83
C VAL A 414 -20.68 17.64 9.33
N GLU A 415 -20.42 18.14 10.54
CA GLU A 415 -19.12 18.08 11.22
C GLU A 415 -17.92 18.60 10.39
N PRO A 416 -17.97 19.85 9.88
CA PRO A 416 -16.88 20.44 9.09
C PRO A 416 -15.55 20.55 9.85
N GLU A 417 -15.58 20.60 11.19
CA GLU A 417 -14.41 20.58 12.07
C GLU A 417 -13.58 19.28 11.92
N ASN A 418 -14.22 18.21 11.44
CA ASN A 418 -13.57 16.94 11.14
C ASN A 418 -12.82 16.96 9.80
N GLY A 419 -12.62 18.13 9.19
CA GLY A 419 -11.86 18.29 7.95
C GLY A 419 -12.72 18.17 6.69
N GLU A 420 -12.15 18.58 5.57
CA GLU A 420 -12.81 18.60 4.27
C GLU A 420 -12.48 17.37 3.45
N LEU A 421 -13.30 17.07 2.44
CA LEU A 421 -13.02 16.00 1.49
C LEU A 421 -12.38 16.58 0.23
N ILE A 422 -11.49 15.82 -0.38
CA ILE A 422 -10.96 16.08 -1.70
C ILE A 422 -11.18 14.85 -2.60
N SER A 423 -11.56 15.08 -3.86
CA SER A 423 -11.67 14.04 -4.87
C SER A 423 -11.13 14.51 -6.22
N THR A 424 -10.08 13.84 -6.72
CA THR A 424 -9.54 14.07 -8.07
C THR A 424 -10.07 13.07 -9.10
N MET A 425 -10.99 12.19 -8.68
CA MET A 425 -11.54 11.09 -9.49
C MET A 425 -12.12 11.51 -10.84
N ARG A 426 -12.63 12.74 -10.93
CA ARG A 426 -13.25 13.27 -12.14
C ARG A 426 -12.30 13.33 -13.33
N ASP A 427 -11.00 13.50 -13.08
CA ASP A 427 -10.00 13.71 -14.12
C ASP A 427 -9.08 12.51 -14.34
N GLY A 428 -9.10 11.55 -13.42
CA GLY A 428 -8.38 10.30 -13.54
C GLY A 428 -8.21 9.57 -12.21
N SER A 429 -7.35 8.56 -12.22
CA SER A 429 -7.04 7.68 -11.08
C SER A 429 -5.55 7.33 -11.01
N GLY A 430 -5.16 6.51 -10.05
CA GLY A 430 -3.77 6.07 -9.87
C GLY A 430 -2.82 7.18 -9.38
N ALA A 431 -1.52 6.99 -9.60
CA ALA A 431 -0.50 7.92 -9.12
C ALA A 431 -0.70 9.37 -9.63
N PRO A 432 -1.05 9.64 -10.91
CA PRO A 432 -1.28 11.01 -11.37
C PRO A 432 -2.37 11.73 -10.57
N ALA A 433 -3.44 11.02 -10.18
CA ALA A 433 -4.51 11.57 -9.36
C ALA A 433 -4.05 11.89 -7.93
N THR A 434 -3.14 11.09 -7.35
CA THR A 434 -2.53 11.35 -6.04
C THR A 434 -1.63 12.58 -6.08
N TYR A 435 -0.78 12.71 -7.11
CA TYR A 435 0.10 13.87 -7.27
C TYR A 435 -0.72 15.16 -7.47
N ALA A 436 -1.76 15.10 -8.31
CA ALA A 436 -2.69 16.19 -8.51
C ALA A 436 -3.40 16.59 -7.21
N MET A 437 -3.83 15.61 -6.41
CA MET A 437 -4.46 15.85 -5.11
C MET A 437 -3.50 16.59 -4.17
N LEU A 438 -2.26 16.10 -4.00
CA LEU A 438 -1.27 16.73 -3.12
C LEU A 438 -0.90 18.15 -3.56
N LEU A 439 -0.67 18.37 -4.86
CA LEU A 439 -0.40 19.71 -5.38
C LEU A 439 -1.60 20.65 -5.15
N HIS A 440 -2.82 20.18 -5.40
CA HIS A 440 -4.02 20.99 -5.17
C HIS A 440 -4.18 21.36 -3.69
N LEU A 441 -3.97 20.41 -2.77
CA LEU A 441 -4.02 20.67 -1.33
C LEU A 441 -2.96 21.67 -0.88
N ALA A 442 -1.75 21.58 -1.42
CA ALA A 442 -0.68 22.53 -1.15
C ALA A 442 -1.06 23.96 -1.60
N LEU A 443 -1.65 24.09 -2.80
CA LEU A 443 -2.15 25.36 -3.32
C LEU A 443 -3.32 25.91 -2.48
N VAL A 444 -4.25 25.04 -2.05
CA VAL A 444 -5.37 25.41 -1.17
C VAL A 444 -4.88 25.88 0.20
N ALA A 445 -3.87 25.20 0.78
CA ALA A 445 -3.25 25.64 2.02
C ALA A 445 -2.67 27.05 1.88
N LYS A 446 -1.90 27.30 0.81
CA LYS A 446 -1.33 28.62 0.52
C LYS A 446 -2.41 29.69 0.31
N SER A 447 -3.48 29.40 -0.43
CA SER A 447 -4.57 30.37 -0.65
C SER A 447 -5.33 30.71 0.63
N ARG A 448 -5.26 29.85 1.65
CA ARG A 448 -5.84 30.06 2.98
C ARG A 448 -4.86 30.70 3.98
N GLY A 449 -3.65 31.06 3.54
CA GLY A 449 -2.61 31.60 4.43
C GLY A 449 -1.95 30.57 5.35
N HIS A 450 -2.16 29.27 5.08
CA HIS A 450 -1.58 28.18 5.86
C HIS A 450 -0.26 27.70 5.25
N SER A 451 0.64 27.22 6.12
CA SER A 451 1.95 26.69 5.70
C SER A 451 1.91 25.20 5.39
N HIS A 452 0.94 24.47 5.96
CA HIS A 452 0.87 23.01 5.91
C HIS A 452 -0.52 22.49 5.59
N PHE A 453 -0.56 21.24 5.13
CA PHE A 453 -1.78 20.45 5.02
C PHE A 453 -1.51 19.01 5.44
N MET A 454 -2.57 18.29 5.83
CA MET A 454 -2.48 16.94 6.35
C MET A 454 -3.67 16.14 5.83
N MET A 455 -3.44 14.91 5.38
CA MET A 455 -4.51 13.96 5.07
C MET A 455 -4.94 13.22 6.34
N MET A 456 -6.21 12.80 6.45
CA MET A 456 -6.77 12.32 7.72
C MET A 456 -7.57 11.03 7.60
N PRO A 457 -7.43 10.13 8.60
CA PRO A 457 -6.14 9.57 9.02
C PRO A 457 -5.57 8.63 7.95
N GLY A 458 -6.30 8.41 6.86
CA GLY A 458 -5.87 7.71 5.66
C GLY A 458 -6.67 8.16 4.44
N GLN A 459 -6.14 7.89 3.26
CA GLN A 459 -6.89 8.07 2.02
C GLN A 459 -8.03 7.04 1.95
N LEU A 460 -9.21 7.45 1.49
CA LEU A 460 -10.32 6.54 1.21
C LEU A 460 -10.09 5.78 -0.11
N ALA A 461 -9.37 6.42 -1.03
CA ALA A 461 -8.86 5.86 -2.27
C ALA A 461 -7.67 6.71 -2.74
N LEU A 462 -6.87 6.24 -3.70
CA LEU A 462 -5.72 7.00 -4.23
C LEU A 462 -6.05 8.41 -4.76
N ASN A 463 -7.33 8.65 -5.06
CA ASN A 463 -7.88 9.89 -5.59
C ASN A 463 -8.92 10.54 -4.67
N VAL A 464 -9.11 10.04 -3.44
CA VAL A 464 -10.07 10.57 -2.47
C VAL A 464 -9.47 10.56 -1.06
N ALA A 465 -9.46 11.72 -0.42
CA ALA A 465 -8.99 11.85 0.96
C ALA A 465 -9.83 12.83 1.76
N ARG A 466 -9.78 12.70 3.08
CA ARG A 466 -10.13 13.77 4.01
C ARG A 466 -8.86 14.54 4.34
N PHE A 467 -8.95 15.86 4.49
CA PHE A 467 -7.78 16.69 4.77
C PHE A 467 -8.10 17.87 5.70
N ARG A 468 -7.03 18.42 6.28
CA ARG A 468 -7.02 19.71 6.98
C ARG A 468 -5.87 20.57 6.46
N THR A 469 -6.00 21.88 6.60
CA THR A 469 -4.94 22.86 6.34
C THR A 469 -4.70 23.68 7.60
N GLY A 470 -3.45 24.01 7.90
CA GLY A 470 -3.10 24.77 9.09
C GLY A 470 -1.61 25.11 9.14
N THR A 471 -1.17 25.62 10.28
CA THR A 471 0.23 25.86 10.59
C THR A 471 0.58 25.08 11.86
N PRO A 472 1.71 24.35 11.91
CA PRO A 472 2.12 23.62 13.11
C PRO A 472 2.00 24.48 14.38
N GLY A 473 1.33 23.94 15.40
CA GLY A 473 1.04 24.65 16.65
C GLY A 473 -0.37 25.25 16.75
N ASP A 474 -1.13 25.36 15.65
CA ASP A 474 -2.50 25.89 15.66
C ASP A 474 -3.60 24.87 16.04
N GLY A 475 -3.20 23.62 16.31
CA GLY A 475 -4.11 22.52 16.64
C GLY A 475 -4.90 21.93 15.47
N LYS A 476 -4.75 22.45 14.24
CA LYS A 476 -5.45 21.96 13.04
C LYS A 476 -4.69 20.87 12.30
N VAL A 477 -3.36 20.89 12.39
CA VAL A 477 -2.45 19.91 11.76
C VAL A 477 -1.42 19.41 12.77
N PHE A 478 -1.03 18.14 12.63
CA PHE A 478 0.04 17.52 13.41
C PHE A 478 1.32 17.53 12.57
N ALA A 479 2.37 18.19 13.05
CA ALA A 479 3.59 18.45 12.27
C ALA A 479 4.22 17.17 11.70
N ASP A 480 4.25 16.09 12.50
CA ASP A 480 4.86 14.81 12.15
C ASP A 480 4.21 14.09 10.96
N VAL A 481 2.98 14.45 10.61
CA VAL A 481 2.20 13.84 9.51
C VAL A 481 1.66 14.88 8.53
N ALA A 482 2.09 16.14 8.65
CA ALA A 482 1.71 17.21 7.74
C ALA A 482 2.77 17.40 6.66
N TYR A 483 2.30 17.78 5.48
CA TYR A 483 3.14 18.27 4.39
C TYR A 483 3.34 19.77 4.50
N ASN A 484 4.57 20.22 4.28
CA ASN A 484 4.84 21.62 3.98
C ASN A 484 4.34 21.92 2.56
N ALA A 485 3.47 22.92 2.43
CA ALA A 485 2.86 23.25 1.15
C ALA A 485 3.87 23.78 0.12
N ALA A 486 4.91 24.51 0.54
CA ALA A 486 5.91 25.03 -0.38
C ALA A 486 6.73 23.90 -1.01
N ASP A 487 7.15 22.93 -0.19
CA ASP A 487 7.97 21.80 -0.64
C ASP A 487 7.21 20.92 -1.64
N VAL A 488 5.92 20.67 -1.36
CA VAL A 488 5.05 19.91 -2.27
C VAL A 488 4.84 20.65 -3.59
N ILE A 489 4.62 21.98 -3.56
CA ILE A 489 4.49 22.77 -4.79
C ILE A 489 5.77 22.67 -5.61
N ALA A 490 6.93 22.91 -4.98
CA ALA A 490 8.22 22.86 -5.67
C ALA A 490 8.51 21.49 -6.30
N ALA A 491 8.13 20.41 -5.61
CA ALA A 491 8.38 19.05 -6.09
C ALA A 491 7.41 18.61 -7.21
N ILE A 492 6.14 19.02 -7.15
CA ILE A 492 5.09 18.49 -8.06
C ILE A 492 4.76 19.45 -9.22
N SER A 493 4.92 20.77 -9.06
CA SER A 493 4.60 21.72 -10.14
C SER A 493 5.36 21.50 -11.45
N PRO A 494 6.60 20.96 -11.49
CA PRO A 494 7.25 20.61 -12.76
C PRO A 494 6.54 19.47 -13.50
N ILE A 495 5.85 18.57 -12.78
CA ILE A 495 5.12 17.42 -13.33
C ILE A 495 3.72 17.84 -13.80
N ILE A 496 3.06 18.72 -13.04
CA ILE A 496 1.74 19.28 -13.35
C ILE A 496 1.86 20.80 -13.45
N PRO A 497 2.38 21.33 -14.58
CA PRO A 497 2.68 22.75 -14.71
C PRO A 497 1.42 23.60 -14.69
N GLN A 498 1.58 24.85 -14.23
CA GLN A 498 0.51 25.84 -14.31
C GLN A 498 0.14 26.06 -15.78
N PRO A 499 -1.15 25.98 -16.15
CA PRO A 499 -1.57 26.30 -17.50
C PRO A 499 -1.19 27.74 -17.86
N VAL A 500 -0.56 27.91 -19.03
CA VAL A 500 -0.32 29.25 -19.59
C VAL A 500 -1.67 29.93 -19.79
N LYS A 501 -1.85 31.14 -19.25
CA LYS A 501 -3.05 31.94 -19.49
C LYS A 501 -3.12 32.23 -21.00
N LYS A 502 -4.14 31.70 -21.66
CA LYS A 502 -4.49 32.09 -23.03
C LYS A 502 -5.37 33.32 -23.02
#